data_AF-A0A6B9HDC2-F1
#
_entry.id   AF-A0A6B9HDC2-F1
#
_cell.length_a   1.000
_cell.length_b   1.000
_cell.length_c   1.000
_cell.angle_alpha   90.00
_cell.angle_beta   90.00
_cell.angle_gamma   90.00
#
_symmetry.space_group_name_H-M   'P 1'
#
loop_
_entity.id
_entity.type
_entity.pdbx_description
1 polymer ?
#
loop_
_entity_poly.entity_id
_entity_poly.type
_entity_poly.pdbx_seq_one_letter_code
_entity_poly.pdbx_strand_id
1 'polypeptide(L)' 'EPTTHLAAESGVAYVSAGHHATERYGVQAIGAHLADTFGLEHLFIDIDNPV' A
#
# COMPACT_ATOMS: atom_id res chain seq x y z
N GLU A 1 8.77 -17.41 -10.81
CA GLU A 1 8.32 -16.96 -9.48
C GLU A 1 7.49 -18.05 -8.83
N PRO A 2 7.86 -18.55 -7.64
CA PRO A 2 7.16 -19.68 -7.01
C PRO A 2 5.69 -19.38 -6.70
N THR A 3 5.34 -18.12 -6.40
CA THR A 3 3.97 -17.70 -6.04
C THR A 3 2.98 -17.85 -7.20
N THR A 4 3.41 -17.54 -8.42
CA THR A 4 2.56 -17.59 -9.62
C THR A 4 2.23 -19.02 -10.02
N HIS A 5 3.21 -19.93 -9.93
CA HIS A 5 2.99 -21.36 -10.18
C HIS A 5 2.10 -21.99 -9.09
N LEU A 6 2.33 -21.67 -7.82
CA LEU A 6 1.50 -22.14 -6.72
C LEU A 6 0.04 -21.68 -6.84
N ALA A 7 -0.19 -20.42 -7.23
CA ALA A 7 -1.53 -19.89 -7.45
C ALA A 7 -2.25 -20.62 -8.61
N ALA A 8 -1.53 -20.88 -9.72
CA ALA A 8 -2.07 -21.62 -10.86
C ALA A 8 -2.40 -23.08 -10.52
N GLU A 9 -1.56 -23.75 -9.75
CA GLU A 9 -1.76 -25.15 -9.36
C GLU A 9 -2.86 -25.33 -8.29
N SER A 10 -3.04 -24.34 -7.42
CA SER A 10 -4.06 -24.36 -6.36
C SER A 10 -5.42 -23.78 -6.78
N GLY A 11 -5.51 -23.17 -7.97
CA GLY A 11 -6.72 -22.50 -8.45
C GLY A 11 -7.07 -21.20 -7.70
N VAL A 12 -6.11 -20.63 -6.96
CA VAL A 12 -6.30 -19.39 -6.20
C VAL A 12 -6.05 -18.18 -7.11
N ALA A 13 -6.95 -17.19 -7.06
CA ALA A 13 -6.73 -15.93 -7.75
C ALA A 13 -5.56 -15.16 -7.12
N TYR A 14 -4.59 -14.76 -7.93
CA TYR A 14 -3.40 -14.02 -7.50
C TYR A 14 -3.32 -12.67 -8.21
N VAL A 15 -3.09 -11.60 -7.44
CA VAL A 15 -2.91 -10.24 -7.93
C VAL A 15 -1.65 -9.66 -7.30
N SER A 16 -0.64 -9.35 -8.11
CA SER A 16 0.53 -8.58 -7.69
C SER A 16 0.30 -7.10 -8.04
N ALA A 17 -0.02 -6.29 -7.02
CA ALA A 17 -0.37 -4.87 -7.20
C ALA A 17 0.78 -3.90 -6.87
N GLY A 18 2.00 -4.41 -6.63
CA GLY A 18 3.16 -3.61 -6.24
C GLY A 18 3.18 -3.27 -4.74
N HIS A 19 4.32 -3.50 -4.08
CA HIS A 19 4.45 -3.35 -2.63
C HIS A 19 4.23 -1.90 -2.21
N HIS A 20 4.99 -0.96 -2.79
CA HIS A 20 4.84 0.49 -2.55
C HIS A 20 3.43 0.97 -2.86
N ALA A 21 2.86 0.52 -3.97
CA ALA A 21 1.53 0.94 -4.39
C ALA A 21 0.44 0.59 -3.37
N THR A 22 0.54 -0.58 -2.72
CA THR A 22 -0.46 -1.03 -1.73
C THR A 22 -0.26 -0.50 -0.31
N GLU A 23 0.94 -0.03 0.04
CA GLU A 23 1.26 0.36 1.43
C GLU A 23 1.08 1.86 1.73
N ARG A 24 0.90 2.69 0.69
CA ARG A 24 0.74 4.16 0.85
C ARG A 24 -0.53 4.59 1.57
N TYR A 25 -1.61 3.80 1.52
CA TYR A 25 -2.91 4.21 2.05
C TYR A 25 -2.93 4.27 3.58
N GLY A 26 -2.15 3.42 4.26
CA GLY A 26 -2.11 3.38 5.73
C GLY A 26 -1.52 4.65 6.33
N VAL A 27 -0.39 5.12 5.78
CA VAL A 27 0.28 6.35 6.26
C VAL A 27 -0.56 7.60 5.97
N GLN A 28 -1.27 7.65 4.84
CA GLN A 28 -2.20 8.74 4.53
C GLN A 28 -3.34 8.81 5.55
N ALA A 29 -3.94 7.67 5.90
CA ALA A 29 -5.05 7.61 6.85
C ALA A 29 -4.65 8.07 8.25
N ILE A 30 -3.47 7.65 8.73
CA ILE A 30 -2.94 8.09 10.03
C ILE A 30 -2.67 9.60 10.01
N GLY A 31 -2.04 10.11 8.96
CA GLY A 31 -1.76 11.53 8.83
C GLY A 31 -3.02 12.41 8.86
N ALA A 32 -4.07 11.99 8.14
CA ALA A 32 -5.37 12.66 8.16
C ALA A 32 -6.02 12.62 9.56
N HIS A 33 -5.98 11.47 10.23
CA HIS A 33 -6.54 11.33 11.58
C HIS A 33 -5.84 12.23 12.61
N LEU A 34 -4.52 12.34 12.53
CA LEU A 34 -3.74 13.20 13.42
C LEU A 34 -3.97 14.70 13.13
N ALA A 35 -4.08 15.08 11.86
CA ALA A 35 -4.40 16.45 11.47
C ALA A 35 -5.76 16.91 12.02
N ASP A 36 -6.79 16.08 11.89
CA ASP A 36 -8.14 16.35 12.41
C ASP A 36 -8.17 16.40 13.94
N THR A 37 -7.53 15.43 14.60
CA THR A 37 -7.59 15.29 16.06
C THR A 37 -6.81 16.39 16.79
N PHE A 38 -5.70 16.86 16.22
CA PHE A 38 -4.77 17.76 16.90
C PHE A 38 -4.66 19.15 16.24
N GLY A 39 -5.40 19.41 15.15
CA GLY A 39 -5.35 20.68 14.43
C GLY A 39 -3.99 20.95 13.76
N LEU A 40 -3.34 19.90 13.26
CA LEU A 40 -2.01 19.96 12.64
C LEU A 40 -2.12 20.05 11.12
N GLU A 41 -1.17 20.74 10.49
CA GLU A 41 -0.97 20.63 9.05
C GLU A 41 -0.21 19.32 8.74
N HIS A 42 -0.81 18.49 7.88
CA HIS A 42 -0.22 17.23 7.43
C HIS A 42 -0.01 17.28 5.91
N LEU A 43 1.21 16.94 5.48
CA LEU A 43 1.59 16.79 4.07
C LEU A 43 2.07 15.36 3.82
N PHE A 44 1.35 14.63 2.97
CA PHE A 44 1.83 13.37 2.44
C PHE A 44 2.74 13.61 1.24
N ILE A 45 3.95 13.03 1.26
CA ILE A 45 4.92 13.10 0.15
C ILE A 45 5.05 11.71 -0.44
N ASP A 46 4.56 11.54 -1.66
CA ASP A 46 4.75 10.31 -2.41
C ASP A 46 6.08 10.35 -3.15
N ILE A 47 6.96 9.43 -2.82
CA ILE A 47 8.23 9.23 -3.54
C ILE A 47 8.09 7.89 -4.24
N ASP A 48 7.92 7.93 -5.56
CA ASP A 48 7.80 6.73 -6.38
C ASP A 48 9.04 5.85 -6.20
N ASN A 49 8.83 4.66 -5.66
CA ASN A 49 9.84 3.62 -5.57
C ASN A 49 9.49 2.51 -6.60
N PRO A 50 10.33 2.26 -7.63
CA PRO A 50 9.99 1.38 -8.75
C PRO A 50 10.05 -0.13 -8.46
N VAL A 51 10.09 -0.56 -7.18
CA VAL A 51 10.11 -1.98 -6.77
C VAL A 51 8.73 -2.56 -6.51
#